data_AF-A0A3D2IDU7-F1
#
_entry.id   AF-A0A3D2IDU7-F1
#
_cell.length_a   1.000
_cell.length_b   1.000
_cell.length_c   1.000
_cell.angle_alpha   90.00
_cell.angle_beta   90.00
_cell.angle_gamma   90.00
#
_symmetry.space_group_name_H-M   'P 1'
#
loop_
_entity.id
_entity.type
_entity.pdbx_description
1 polymer ?
#
loop_
_entity_poly.entity_id
_entity_poly.type
_entity_poly.pdbx_seq_one_letter_code
_entity_poly.pdbx_strand_id
1 'polypeptide(L)' 'DSKDVIVATELLGGGETDTITFEAPAKGTYTFICTFPGHYGIMQGTFVVS' A
#
# COMPACT_ATOMS: atom_id res chain seq x y z
N ASP A 1 -13.77 -3.68 3.29
CA ASP A 1 -13.23 -4.50 2.20
C ASP A 1 -13.56 -3.94 0.84
N SER A 2 -12.54 -3.44 0.14
CA SER A 2 -12.62 -3.15 -1.30
C SER A 2 -11.93 -4.28 -2.05
N LYS A 3 -12.50 -4.71 -3.17
CA LYS A 3 -11.91 -5.76 -4.03
C LYS A 3 -10.63 -5.29 -4.75
N ASP A 4 -10.34 -3.99 -4.69
CA ASP A 4 -9.22 -3.37 -5.40
C ASP A 4 -7.94 -3.28 -4.56
N VAL A 5 -7.97 -3.74 -3.30
CA VAL A 5 -6.81 -3.73 -2.40
C VAL A 5 -6.26 -5.14 -2.28
N ILE A 6 -5.00 -5.33 -2.69
CA ILE A 6 -4.30 -6.63 -2.57
C ILE A 6 -3.90 -6.87 -1.11
N VAL A 7 -3.36 -5.84 -0.46
CA VAL A 7 -2.82 -5.90 0.89
C VAL A 7 -2.68 -4.49 1.47
N ALA A 8 -2.75 -4.34 2.79
CA ALA A 8 -2.52 -3.08 3.49
C ALA A 8 -1.91 -3.34 4.88
N THR A 9 -1.05 -2.43 5.35
CA THR A 9 -0.63 -2.35 6.75
C THR A 9 -1.73 -1.75 7.60
N GLU A 10 -1.54 -1.76 8.92
CA GLU A 10 -2.33 -0.94 9.83
C GLU A 10 -2.05 0.55 9.63
N LEU A 11 -2.95 1.42 10.12
CA LEU A 11 -2.71 2.86 10.19
C LEU A 11 -1.87 3.19 11.42
N LEU A 12 -0.72 3.83 11.21
CA LEU A 12 0.24 4.13 12.27
C LEU A 12 0.22 5.61 12.69
N GLY A 13 0.39 5.83 13.99
CA GLY A 13 0.67 7.13 14.60
C GLY A 13 2.17 7.47 14.62
N GLY A 14 2.50 8.60 15.24
CA GLY A 14 3.89 9.05 15.36
C GLY A 14 4.73 8.13 16.24
N GLY A 15 5.86 7.64 15.72
CA GLY A 15 6.81 6.78 16.45
C GLY A 15 6.51 5.28 16.39
N GLU A 16 5.43 4.88 15.72
CA GLU A 16 5.07 3.47 15.52
C GLU A 16 5.72 2.90 14.25
N THR A 17 5.77 1.57 14.14
CA THR A 17 6.30 0.86 12.97
C THR A 17 5.51 -0.43 12.77
N ASP A 18 5.25 -0.77 11.51
CA ASP A 18 4.62 -2.02 11.10
C ASP A 18 5.34 -2.57 9.86
N THR A 19 5.20 -3.87 9.62
CA THR A 19 5.76 -4.56 8.46
C THR A 19 4.81 -5.64 8.01
N ILE A 20 4.49 -5.65 6.72
CA ILE A 20 3.65 -6.66 6.09
C ILE A 20 4.44 -7.52 5.12
N THR A 21 4.20 -8.83 5.16
CA THR A 21 4.75 -9.81 4.22
C THR A 21 3.59 -10.49 3.51
N PHE A 22 3.65 -10.56 2.19
CA PHE A 22 2.61 -11.14 1.36
C PHE A 22 3.24 -11.76 0.11
N GLU A 23 2.51 -12.67 -0.54
CA GLU A 23 2.95 -13.23 -1.82
C GLU A 23 2.87 -12.16 -2.91
N ALA A 24 3.93 -12.05 -3.72
CA ALA A 24 3.94 -11.11 -4.83
C ALA A 24 2.77 -11.42 -5.80
N PRO A 25 2.01 -10.41 -6.24
CA PRO A 25 0.92 -10.62 -7.18
C PRO A 25 1.44 -10.98 -8.57
N ALA A 26 0.53 -11.17 -9.53
CA ALA A 26 0.89 -11.43 -10.92
C ALA A 26 1.82 -10.34 -11.49
N LYS A 27 2.53 -10.65 -12.58
CA LYS A 27 3.34 -9.67 -13.28
C LYS A 27 2.50 -8.46 -13.69
N GLY A 28 3.00 -7.26 -13.44
CA GLY A 28 2.27 -6.03 -13.71
C GLY A 28 2.75 -4.84 -12.89
N THR A 29 2.02 -3.74 -13.06
CA THR A 29 2.26 -2.47 -12.39
C THR A 29 1.11 -2.20 -11.43
N TYR A 30 1.45 -1.98 -10.17
CA TYR A 30 0.51 -1.72 -9.08
C TYR A 30 0.80 -0.36 -8.45
N THR A 31 -0.22 0.23 -7.84
CA THR A 31 -0.09 1.49 -7.12
C THR A 31 -0.13 1.20 -5.62
N PHE A 32 0.87 1.69 -4.88
CA PHE A 32 0.82 1.71 -3.42
C PHE A 32 0.56 3.15 -2.96
N ILE A 33 -0.32 3.32 -1.98
CA ILE A 33 -0.77 4.64 -1.50
C ILE A 33 -0.89 4.65 0.02
N CYS A 34 -0.78 5.83 0.62
CA CYS A 34 -1.34 6.08 1.94
C CYS A 34 -2.84 6.42 1.81
N THR A 35 -3.70 5.60 2.39
CA THR A 35 -5.16 5.75 2.32
C THR A 35 -5.72 6.76 3.33
N PHE A 36 -4.87 7.34 4.19
CA PHE A 36 -5.31 8.39 5.12
C PHE A 36 -5.93 9.56 4.33
N PRO A 37 -7.10 10.08 4.73
CA PRO A 37 -7.83 11.08 3.96
C PRO A 37 -6.93 12.27 3.54
N GLY A 38 -6.78 12.46 2.22
CA GLY A 38 -5.98 13.55 1.63
C GLY A 38 -4.50 13.25 1.41
N HIS A 39 -3.93 12.18 1.97
CA HIS A 39 -2.49 11.91 1.87
C HIS A 39 -2.07 11.35 0.50
N TYR A 40 -2.95 10.60 -0.18
CA TYR A 40 -2.65 9.99 -1.48
C TYR A 40 -2.29 11.01 -2.58
N GLY A 41 -2.60 12.30 -2.39
CA GLY A 41 -2.21 13.36 -3.32
C GLY A 41 -0.68 13.49 -3.47
N ILE A 42 0.07 13.08 -2.45
CA ILE A 42 1.54 13.11 -2.43
C ILE A 42 2.11 11.72 -2.11
N MET A 43 1.50 10.99 -1.18
CA MET A 43 1.98 9.70 -0.69
C MET A 43 1.46 8.55 -1.56
N GLN A 44 2.08 8.40 -2.73
CA GLN A 44 1.83 7.31 -3.66
C GLN A 44 3.10 6.88 -4.38
N GLY A 45 3.11 5.67 -4.93
CA GLY A 45 4.17 5.21 -5.81
C GLY A 45 3.82 3.96 -6.60
N THR A 46 4.76 3.56 -7.46
CA THR A 46 4.60 2.42 -8.37
C THR A 46 5.34 1.19 -7.83
N PHE A 47 4.63 0.07 -7.74
CA PHE A 47 5.18 -1.24 -7.42
C PHE A 47 5.15 -2.14 -8.66
N VAL A 48 6.31 -2.57 -9.15
CA VAL A 48 6.44 -3.34 -10.39
C VAL A 48 6.83 -4.78 -10.07
N VAL A 49 6.04 -5.73 -10.59
CA VAL A 49 6.36 -7.16 -10.58
C VAL A 49 6.72 -7.57 -12.00
N SER A 50 7.98 -8.01 -12.20
CA SER A 50 8.57 -8.34 -13.51
C SER A 50 8.77 -9.83 -13.76
#